data_AF-A0A7C2YA92-F1
#
_entry.id   AF-A0A7C2YA92-F1
#
_cell.length_a   1.000
_cell.length_b   1.000
_cell.length_c   1.000
_cell.angle_alpha   90.00
_cell.angle_beta   90.00
_cell.angle_gamma   90.00
#
_symmetry.space_group_name_H-M   'P 1'
#
loop_
_entity.id
_entity.type
_entity.pdbx_description
1 polymer ?
#
loop_
_entity_poly.entity_id
_entity_poly.type
_entity_poly.pdbx_seq_one_letter_code
_entity_poly.pdbx_strand_id
1 'polypeptide(L)' 'MSKSTEAQIVEKLAQILKVLSIQAGSDMGLTERARLLKLAGLNNKTIANVMNVSVETVKTLILNPRINAKKRR' A
#
# COMPACT_ATOMS: atom_id res chain seq x y z
N MET A 1 -31.15 -6.51 5.31
CA MET A 1 -30.81 -5.11 5.63
C MET A 1 -29.96 -4.58 4.48
N SER A 2 -30.53 -3.75 3.60
CA SER A 2 -29.77 -3.09 2.53
C SER A 2 -28.69 -2.21 3.17
N LYS A 3 -27.42 -2.38 2.77
CA LYS A 3 -26.37 -1.44 3.17
C LYS A 3 -26.76 -0.04 2.69
N SER A 4 -26.66 0.96 3.57
CA SER A 4 -26.84 2.38 3.21
C SER A 4 -25.99 2.71 1.97
N THR A 5 -26.49 3.59 1.12
CA THR A 5 -25.80 4.08 -0.08
C THR A 5 -24.37 4.53 0.24
N GLU A 6 -24.17 5.18 1.39
CA GLU A 6 -22.85 5.60 1.87
C GLU A 6 -21.90 4.42 2.09
N ALA A 7 -22.38 3.33 2.68
CA ALA A 7 -21.57 2.13 2.91
C ALA A 7 -21.16 1.47 1.58
N GLN A 8 -22.04 1.53 0.56
CA GLN A 8 -21.73 1.03 -0.78
C GLN A 8 -20.68 1.92 -1.47
N ILE A 9 -20.79 3.24 -1.32
CA ILE A 9 -19.80 4.20 -1.85
C ILE A 9 -18.42 3.96 -1.23
N VAL A 10 -18.34 3.82 0.09
CA VAL A 10 -17.07 3.54 0.80
C VAL A 10 -16.45 2.23 0.33
N GLU A 11 -17.27 1.19 0.14
CA GLU A 11 -16.81 -0.12 -0.35
C GLU A 11 -16.25 -0.02 -1.79
N LYS A 12 -16.91 0.74 -2.67
CA LYS A 12 -16.42 0.99 -4.03
C LYS A 12 -15.14 1.83 -4.06
N LEU A 13 -15.04 2.87 -3.23
CA LEU A 13 -13.83 3.67 -3.10
C LEU A 13 -12.65 2.83 -2.59
N ALA A 14 -12.88 1.93 -1.64
CA ALA A 14 -11.85 1.00 -1.17
C ALA A 14 -11.38 0.02 -2.26
N GLN A 15 -12.29 -0.45 -3.12
CA GLN A 15 -11.95 -1.28 -4.29
C GLN A 15 -11.11 -0.50 -5.31
N ILE A 16 -11.48 0.75 -5.62
CA ILE A 16 -10.73 1.62 -6.53
C ILE A 16 -9.32 1.89 -5.99
N LEU A 17 -9.21 2.21 -4.69
CA LEU A 17 -7.92 2.42 -4.03
C LEU A 17 -7.01 1.19 -4.16
N LYS A 18 -7.55 -0.02 -3.98
CA LYS A 18 -6.80 -1.28 -4.17
C LYS A 18 -6.30 -1.43 -5.61
N VAL A 19 -7.15 -1.20 -6.60
CA VAL A 19 -6.79 -1.31 -8.02
C VAL A 19 -5.70 -0.31 -8.39
N LEU A 20 -5.85 0.96 -8.01
CA LEU A 20 -4.84 2.00 -8.23
C LEU A 20 -3.53 1.67 -7.53
N SER A 21 -3.60 1.13 -6.31
CA SER A 21 -2.40 0.71 -5.57
C SER A 21 -1.69 -0.48 -6.22
N ILE A 22 -2.41 -1.34 -6.94
CA ILE A 22 -1.85 -2.45 -7.73
C ILE A 22 -1.21 -1.91 -9.02
N GLN A 23 -1.90 -1.02 -9.73
CA GLN A 23 -1.43 -0.44 -10.98
C GLN A 23 -0.25 0.51 -10.80
N ALA A 24 -0.25 1.34 -9.76
CA ALA A 24 0.84 2.28 -9.49
C ALA A 24 2.17 1.61 -9.10
N GLY A 25 2.17 0.30 -8.85
CA GLY A 25 3.35 -0.44 -8.41
C GLY A 25 3.67 -1.69 -9.21
N SER A 26 3.09 -1.88 -10.40
CA SER A 26 3.36 -3.06 -11.24
C SER A 26 4.83 -3.13 -11.69
N ASP A 27 5.47 -1.98 -11.89
CA ASP A 27 6.88 -1.87 -12.29
C ASP A 27 7.82 -1.59 -11.10
N MET A 28 7.29 -1.57 -9.86
CA MET A 28 8.03 -1.15 -8.67
C MET A 28 8.22 -2.29 -7.68
N GLY A 29 9.38 -2.35 -7.03
CA GLY A 29 9.63 -3.29 -5.94
C GLY A 29 8.67 -3.08 -4.75
N LEU A 30 8.40 -4.15 -4.00
CA LEU A 30 7.47 -4.14 -2.85
C LEU A 30 7.72 -3.01 -1.84
N THR A 31 8.99 -2.66 -1.61
CA THR A 31 9.43 -1.56 -0.74
C THR A 31 8.90 -0.21 -1.22
N GLU A 32 9.08 0.08 -2.50
CA GLU A 32 8.74 1.38 -3.07
C GLU A 32 7.23 1.57 -3.15
N ARG A 33 6.52 0.49 -3.46
CA ARG A 33 5.06 0.45 -3.40
C ARG A 33 4.52 0.73 -1.99
N ALA A 34 5.08 0.10 -0.95
CA ALA A 34 4.69 0.37 0.44
C ALA A 34 4.97 1.83 0.85
N ARG A 35 6.08 2.40 0.36
CA ARG A 35 6.50 3.78 0.64
C ARG A 35 5.60 4.81 -0.03
N LEU A 36 5.23 4.61 -1.29
CA LEU A 36 4.29 5.49 -1.99
C LEU A 36 2.93 5.52 -1.31
N LEU A 37 2.41 4.37 -0.89
CA LEU A 37 1.15 4.31 -0.15
C LEU A 37 1.26 5.03 1.21
N LYS A 38 2.41 4.95 1.87
CA LYS A 38 2.68 5.71 3.09
C LYS A 38 2.72 7.22 2.85
N LEU A 39 3.35 7.66 1.75
CA LEU A 39 3.41 9.07 1.34
C LEU A 39 2.04 9.61 0.93
N ALA A 40 1.17 8.76 0.38
CA ALA A 40 -0.23 9.08 0.10
C ALA A 40 -1.11 9.16 1.37
N GLY A 41 -0.51 9.07 2.56
CA GLY A 41 -1.20 9.24 3.84
C GLY A 41 -1.90 7.99 4.38
N LEU A 42 -1.72 6.82 3.75
CA LEU A 42 -2.32 5.58 4.25
C LEU A 42 -1.59 5.11 5.52
N ASN A 43 -2.36 4.59 6.47
CA ASN A 43 -1.80 3.94 7.65
C ASN A 43 -1.31 2.51 7.33
N ASN A 44 -0.41 1.98 8.18
CA ASN A 44 0.25 0.69 7.91
C ASN A 44 -0.74 -0.49 7.84
N LYS A 45 -1.90 -0.40 8.53
CA LYS A 45 -2.96 -1.43 8.48
C LYS A 45 -3.66 -1.43 7.13
N THR A 46 -3.97 -0.26 6.59
CA THR A 46 -4.56 -0.11 5.26
C THR A 46 -3.58 -0.57 4.18
N ILE A 47 -2.30 -0.22 4.30
CA ILE A 47 -1.25 -0.66 3.38
C ILE A 47 -1.11 -2.18 3.40
N ALA A 48 -1.10 -2.81 4.58
CA ALA A 48 -1.04 -4.25 4.75
C ALA A 48 -2.21 -4.95 4.06
N ASN A 49 -3.43 -4.43 4.23
CA ASN A 49 -4.63 -4.94 3.58
C ASN A 49 -4.65 -4.75 2.05
N VAL A 50 -4.04 -3.67 1.55
CA VAL A 50 -3.95 -3.38 0.12
C VAL A 50 -2.89 -4.24 -0.57
N MET A 51 -1.76 -4.47 0.11
CA MET A 51 -0.65 -5.27 -0.40
C MET A 51 -0.80 -6.76 -0.09
N ASN A 52 -1.80 -7.16 0.68
CA ASN A 52 -2.02 -8.53 1.16
C ASN A 52 -0.80 -9.11 1.89
N VAL A 53 -0.24 -8.33 2.82
CA VAL A 53 0.90 -8.70 3.66
C VAL A 53 0.61 -8.35 5.12
N SER A 54 1.47 -8.77 6.06
CA SER A 54 1.30 -8.39 7.46
C SER A 54 1.70 -6.94 7.73
N VAL A 55 1.18 -6.37 8.83
CA VAL A 55 1.53 -5.01 9.26
C VAL A 55 3.00 -4.92 9.63
N GLU A 56 3.57 -6.00 10.16
CA GLU A 56 5.00 -6.15 10.46
C GLU A 56 5.81 -6.06 9.17
N THR A 57 5.41 -6.76 8.11
CA THR A 57 6.05 -6.67 6.80
C THR A 57 6.00 -5.24 6.26
N VAL A 58 4.87 -4.55 6.37
CA VAL A 58 4.77 -3.12 5.97
C VAL A 58 5.70 -2.24 6.79
N LYS A 59 5.78 -2.43 8.10
CA LYS A 59 6.74 -1.71 8.96
C LYS A 59 8.16 -1.95 8.47
N THR A 60 8.54 -3.20 8.18
CA THR A 60 9.87 -3.54 7.66
C THR A 60 10.13 -2.91 6.29
N LEU A 61 9.15 -2.92 5.39
CA LEU A 61 9.26 -2.32 4.06
C LEU A 61 9.42 -0.80 4.13
N ILE A 62 8.70 -0.12 5.03
CA ILE A 62 8.79 1.34 5.21
C ILE A 62 10.07 1.73 5.97
N LEU A 63 10.46 0.96 7.00
CA LEU A 63 11.62 1.24 7.87
C LEU A 63 12.97 0.87 7.25
N ASN A 64 13.00 0.01 6.22
CA ASN A 64 14.25 -0.32 5.52
C ASN A 64 14.42 0.52 4.25
N PRO A 65 15.12 1.66 4.31
CA PRO A 65 15.84 2.16 3.16
C PRO A 65 17.07 1.26 2.96
N ARG A 66 16.89 0.00 2.53
CA ARG A 66 18.04 -0.86 2.23
C ARG A 66 18.79 -0.27 1.02
N ILE A 67 19.82 0.51 1.32
CA ILE A 67 21.21 0.14 1.07
C ILE A 67 21.42 -0.33 -0.38
N ASN A 68 21.09 0.51 -1.36
CA ASN A 68 21.70 0.45 -2.69
C ASN A 68 22.83 1.48 -2.86
N ALA A 69 23.25 2.15 -1.78
CA ALA A 69 24.38 3.08 -1.80
C ALA A 69 25.77 2.39 -1.75
N LYS A 70 25.86 1.06 -1.55
CA LYS A 70 27.14 0.33 -1.42
C LYS A 70 27.49 -0.58 -2.61
N LYS A 71 27.05 -0.24 -3.83
CA LYS A 71 27.48 -0.92 -5.05
C LYS A 71 27.56 0.00 -6.28
N ARG A 72 28.22 1.14 -6.12
CA ARG A 72 28.95 1.85 -7.18
C ARG A 72 30.34 2.05 -6.59
N ARG A 73 31.24 1.06 -6.69
CA ARG A 73 32.26 0.96 -7.75
C ARG A 73 32.73 2.33 -8.21
#